data_AF-Q6BMZ5-F1
#
_entry.id   AF-Q6BMZ5-F1
#
_cell.length_a   1.000
_cell.length_b   1.000
_cell.length_c   1.000
_cell.angle_alpha   90.00
_cell.angle_beta   90.00
_cell.angle_gamma   90.00
#
_symmetry.space_group_name_H-M   'P 1'
#
loop_
_entity.id
_entity.type
_entity.pdbx_description
1 polymer ?
#
loop_
_entity_poly.entity_id
_entity_poly.type
_entity_poly.pdbx_seq_one_letter_code
_entity_poly.pdbx_strand_id
1 'polypeptide(L)'
;MAVKKRTTLRDKHAKSNTKSNLSGKIAELKEENNGQESDYHENPFLKLSKVTKKDKQLNKSQNFSQKFDSSTLNTSSNISKSALRRRKRNARNELKPKMDELLQNLPETTNVIDPSAAAHKPNDHKSTKFIKSTKASANLPNATKQTGHAKIMTQESKNFTNVLKNPQFRSSPFSALKDAIAQNIQNQ
;
A
#
# COMPACT_ATOMS: atom_id res chain seq x y z
N MET A 1 -26.74 30.34 -22.45
CA MET A 1 -26.12 29.00 -22.61
C MET A 1 -25.02 28.82 -21.57
N ALA A 2 -25.20 27.91 -20.60
CA ALA A 2 -24.19 27.65 -19.56
C ALA A 2 -23.09 26.71 -20.11
N VAL A 3 -21.87 27.23 -20.21
CA VAL A 3 -20.70 26.46 -20.67
C VAL A 3 -20.35 25.40 -19.62
N LYS A 4 -20.66 24.13 -19.88
CA LYS A 4 -20.16 22.99 -19.08
C LYS A 4 -18.63 22.95 -19.17
N LYS A 5 -17.94 23.39 -18.12
CA LYS A 5 -16.48 23.22 -17.99
C LYS A 5 -16.16 21.72 -18.01
N ARG A 6 -15.31 21.28 -18.95
CA ARG A 6 -14.79 19.90 -18.98
C ARG A 6 -13.99 19.66 -17.70
N THR A 7 -14.41 18.67 -16.90
CA THR A 7 -13.66 18.25 -15.72
C THR A 7 -12.41 17.50 -16.18
N THR A 8 -11.22 17.98 -15.82
CA THR A 8 -9.98 17.25 -16.12
C THR A 8 -9.73 16.17 -15.06
N LEU A 9 -8.90 15.17 -15.39
CA LEU A 9 -8.43 14.19 -14.39
C LEU A 9 -7.80 14.88 -13.17
N ARG A 10 -7.14 16.03 -13.38
CA ARG A 10 -6.54 16.84 -12.32
C ARG A 10 -7.59 17.38 -11.34
N ASP A 11 -8.72 17.87 -11.84
CA ASP A 11 -9.84 18.35 -11.02
C ASP A 11 -10.49 17.23 -10.22
N LYS A 12 -10.62 16.03 -10.82
CA LYS A 12 -11.14 14.85 -10.13
C LYS A 12 -10.23 14.43 -8.97
N HIS A 13 -8.91 14.42 -9.16
CA HIS A 13 -7.96 14.10 -8.09
C HIS A 13 -7.95 15.16 -6.97
N ALA A 14 -8.03 16.45 -7.30
CA ALA A 14 -8.11 17.52 -6.30
C ALA A 14 -9.39 17.41 -5.46
N LYS A 15 -10.53 17.11 -6.10
CA LYS A 15 -11.81 16.84 -5.41
C LYS A 15 -11.76 15.58 -4.54
N SER A 16 -11.06 14.55 -4.97
CA SER A 16 -10.86 13.33 -4.19
C SER A 16 -10.05 13.59 -2.92
N ASN A 17 -8.90 14.25 -3.04
CA ASN A 17 -8.02 14.55 -1.90
C ASN A 17 -8.67 15.52 -0.90
N THR A 18 -9.45 16.50 -1.38
CA THR A 18 -10.17 17.41 -0.49
C THR A 18 -11.27 16.70 0.27
N LYS A 19 -12.03 15.80 -0.38
CA LYS A 19 -13.04 14.98 0.31
C LYS A 19 -12.46 14.05 1.37
N SER A 20 -11.35 13.37 1.08
CA SER A 20 -10.71 12.48 2.07
C SER A 20 -10.18 13.27 3.28
N ASN A 21 -9.55 14.43 3.04
CA ASN A 21 -9.03 15.27 4.10
C ASN A 21 -10.15 15.94 4.91
N LEU A 22 -11.25 16.33 4.27
CA LEU A 22 -12.40 16.92 4.95
C LEU A 22 -13.14 15.87 5.78
N SER A 23 -13.33 14.66 5.26
CA SER A 23 -13.96 13.57 6.02
C SER A 23 -13.15 13.19 7.26
N GLY A 24 -11.82 13.12 7.15
CA GLY A 24 -10.93 12.88 8.28
C GLY A 24 -11.05 13.98 9.35
N LYS A 25 -11.00 15.25 8.93
CA LYS A 25 -11.17 16.39 9.84
C LYS A 25 -12.56 16.47 10.47
N ILE A 26 -13.62 16.13 9.74
CA ILE A 26 -14.98 16.09 10.28
C ILE A 26 -15.10 14.97 11.32
N ALA A 27 -14.51 13.81 11.07
CA ALA A 27 -14.49 12.71 12.04
C ALA A 27 -13.72 13.10 13.31
N GLU A 28 -12.52 13.68 13.15
CA GLU A 28 -11.69 14.18 14.26
C GLU A 28 -12.44 15.26 15.08
N LEU A 29 -13.09 16.23 14.42
CA LEU A 29 -13.91 17.24 15.09
C LEU A 29 -15.16 16.66 15.77
N LYS A 30 -15.72 15.56 15.24
CA LYS A 30 -16.87 14.90 15.85
C LYS A 30 -16.48 14.09 17.09
N GLU A 31 -15.31 13.46 17.08
CA GLU A 31 -14.77 12.77 18.25
C GLU A 31 -14.37 13.76 19.35
N GLU A 32 -13.73 14.87 19.01
CA GLU A 32 -13.40 15.92 19.99
C GLU A 32 -14.64 16.54 20.65
N ASN A 33 -15.75 16.67 19.91
CA ASN A 33 -16.99 17.22 20.46
C ASN A 33 -17.85 16.20 21.23
N ASN A 34 -17.77 14.90 20.94
CA ASN A 34 -18.59 13.90 21.63
C ASN A 34 -18.15 13.65 23.09
N GLY A 35 -16.92 14.01 23.47
CA GLY A 35 -16.42 13.85 24.84
C GLY A 35 -16.54 15.09 25.73
N GLN A 36 -16.95 16.23 25.18
CA GLN A 36 -17.21 17.43 25.96
C GLN A 36 -18.68 17.76 25.86
N GLU A 37 -19.42 17.57 26.96
CA GLU A 37 -20.64 18.33 27.23
C GLU A 37 -20.33 19.78 26.89
N SER A 38 -20.84 20.18 25.73
CA SER A 38 -20.70 21.53 25.26
C SER A 38 -21.74 22.29 26.05
N ASP A 39 -21.30 22.91 27.15
CA ASP A 39 -22.00 24.04 27.74
C ASP A 39 -22.46 24.92 26.59
N TYR A 40 -23.77 24.86 26.31
CA TYR A 40 -24.37 25.63 25.26
C TYR A 40 -24.24 27.10 25.66
N HIS A 41 -23.31 27.80 25.03
CA HIS A 41 -23.17 29.24 25.21
C HIS A 41 -24.01 29.92 24.15
N GLU A 42 -25.04 30.64 24.57
CA GLU A 42 -26.01 31.32 23.70
C GLU A 42 -25.33 32.24 22.67
N ASN A 43 -24.18 32.79 23.03
CA ASN A 43 -23.29 33.51 22.11
C ASN A 43 -21.98 32.73 21.85
N PRO A 44 -21.79 32.12 20.67
CA PRO A 44 -20.58 31.36 20.35
C PRO A 44 -19.30 32.22 20.33
N PHE A 45 -19.43 33.55 20.17
CA PHE A 45 -18.30 34.47 20.17
C PHE A 45 -17.72 34.73 21.56
N LEU A 46 -18.45 34.42 22.64
CA LEU A 46 -17.98 34.59 24.02
C LEU A 46 -17.27 33.35 24.59
N LYS A 47 -17.11 32.27 23.81
CA LYS A 47 -16.42 31.06 24.30
C LYS A 47 -14.94 31.34 24.56
N LEU A 48 -14.54 31.35 25.82
CA LEU A 48 -13.13 31.39 26.20
C LEU A 48 -12.40 30.17 25.62
N SER A 49 -11.26 30.39 24.97
CA SER A 49 -10.45 29.29 24.43
C SER A 49 -9.87 28.50 25.61
N LYS A 50 -10.27 27.22 25.75
CA LYS A 50 -9.75 26.30 26.78
C LYS A 50 -8.25 25.96 26.62
N VAL A 51 -7.61 26.41 25.53
CA VAL A 51 -6.25 26.03 25.15
C VAL A 51 -5.36 27.27 25.18
N THR A 52 -4.28 27.22 25.96
CA THR A 52 -3.34 28.34 26.08
C THR A 52 -2.56 28.55 24.78
N LYS A 53 -1.99 29.75 24.58
CA LYS A 53 -1.12 30.01 23.41
C LYS A 53 0.10 29.07 23.38
N LYS A 54 0.64 28.73 24.56
CA LYS A 54 1.75 27.80 24.74
C LYS A 54 1.36 26.39 24.25
N ASP A 55 0.19 25.89 24.64
CA ASP A 55 -0.29 24.59 24.20
C ASP A 55 -0.55 24.54 22.70
N LYS A 56 -1.10 25.62 22.11
CA LYS A 56 -1.26 25.72 20.65
C LYS A 56 0.08 25.66 19.92
N GLN A 57 1.11 26.33 20.44
CA GLN A 57 2.46 26.27 19.86
C GLN A 57 3.07 24.87 20.01
N LEU A 58 2.91 24.23 21.16
CA LEU A 58 3.37 22.86 21.40
C LEU A 58 2.67 21.87 20.45
N ASN A 59 1.34 21.91 20.35
CA ASN A 59 0.57 21.07 19.43
C ASN A 59 0.95 21.32 17.97
N LYS A 60 1.21 22.58 17.58
CA LYS A 60 1.69 22.89 16.23
C LYS A 60 3.06 22.27 15.96
N SER A 61 3.97 22.30 16.93
CA SER A 61 5.30 21.67 16.82
C SER A 61 5.20 20.15 16.80
N GLN A 62 4.40 19.54 17.67
CA GLN A 62 4.18 18.10 17.73
C GLN A 62 3.54 17.57 16.44
N ASN A 63 2.49 18.23 15.94
CA ASN A 63 1.86 17.88 14.67
C ASN A 63 2.81 18.05 13.48
N PHE A 64 3.77 18.97 13.55
CA PHE A 64 4.81 19.10 12.54
C PHE A 64 5.79 17.93 12.60
N SER A 65 6.33 17.59 13.78
CA SER A 65 7.24 16.44 13.96
C SER A 65 6.57 15.11 13.60
N GLN A 66 5.32 14.89 14.02
CA GLN A 66 4.55 13.69 13.66
C GLN A 66 4.36 13.56 12.15
N LYS A 67 4.24 14.66 11.41
CA LYS A 67 4.19 14.61 9.94
C LYS A 67 5.51 14.13 9.36
N PHE A 68 6.65 14.43 9.97
CA PHE A 68 7.93 13.86 9.54
C PHE A 68 8.05 12.39 9.94
N ASP A 69 7.70 12.01 11.17
CA ASP A 69 7.87 10.63 11.63
C ASP A 69 6.92 9.66 10.91
N SER A 70 5.66 10.06 10.70
CA SER A 70 4.67 9.21 10.00
C SER A 70 4.89 9.15 8.48
N SER A 71 5.55 10.15 7.89
CA SER A 71 5.74 10.22 6.43
C SER A 71 7.12 9.78 5.94
N THR A 72 8.12 9.68 6.81
CA THR A 72 9.50 9.39 6.38
C THR A 72 9.83 7.89 6.36
N LEU A 73 9.13 7.03 7.09
CA LEU A 73 9.55 5.62 7.22
C LEU A 73 8.73 4.57 6.46
N ASN A 74 7.47 4.82 6.07
CA ASN A 74 6.60 3.69 5.64
C ASN A 74 5.64 3.90 4.46
N THR A 75 5.76 4.93 3.63
CA THR A 75 4.99 4.96 2.37
C THR A 75 5.77 5.56 1.19
N SER A 76 5.94 4.75 0.14
CA SER A 76 6.60 5.00 -1.14
C SER A 76 5.96 6.11 -2.01
N SER A 77 5.14 6.99 -1.43
CA SER A 77 4.28 7.94 -2.16
C SER A 77 4.59 9.43 -1.95
N ASN A 78 5.44 9.80 -0.98
CA ASN A 78 5.71 11.21 -0.65
C ASN A 78 7.03 11.76 -1.20
N ILE A 79 7.78 10.98 -1.99
CA ILE A 79 8.96 11.47 -2.69
C ILE A 79 8.48 12.30 -3.90
N SER A 80 8.88 13.57 -3.98
CA SER A 80 8.55 14.40 -5.13
C SER A 80 9.00 13.74 -6.44
N LYS A 81 8.26 13.96 -7.55
CA LYS A 81 8.64 13.40 -8.86
C LYS A 81 10.09 13.73 -9.24
N SER A 82 10.58 14.92 -8.87
CA SER A 82 11.97 15.34 -9.08
C SER A 82 12.95 14.48 -8.27
N ALA A 83 12.68 14.28 -6.98
CA ALA A 83 13.51 13.44 -6.11
C ALA A 83 13.54 11.98 -6.59
N LEU A 84 12.40 11.42 -7.02
CA LEU A 84 12.35 10.07 -7.60
C LEU A 84 13.18 9.95 -8.88
N ARG A 85 13.13 10.97 -9.75
CA ARG A 85 13.95 11.03 -10.97
C ARG A 85 15.43 11.13 -10.65
N ARG A 86 15.82 11.94 -9.66
CA ARG A 86 17.21 12.06 -9.20
C ARG A 86 17.71 10.73 -8.64
N ARG A 87 16.95 10.07 -7.76
CA ARG A 87 17.28 8.74 -7.23
C ARG A 87 17.47 7.71 -8.34
N LYS A 88 16.55 7.66 -9.31
CA LYS A 88 16.65 6.76 -10.48
C LYS A 88 17.87 7.07 -11.33
N ARG A 89 18.22 8.35 -11.52
CA ARG A 89 19.40 8.77 -12.28
C ARG A 89 20.69 8.38 -11.56
N ASN A 90 20.77 8.59 -10.24
CA ASN A 90 21.94 8.24 -9.43
C ASN A 90 22.16 6.73 -9.43
N ALA A 91 21.11 5.94 -9.15
CA ALA A 91 21.19 4.48 -9.22
C ALA A 91 21.60 3.98 -10.62
N ARG A 92 21.12 4.61 -11.70
CA ARG A 92 21.59 4.30 -13.06
C ARG A 92 23.05 4.67 -13.29
N ASN A 93 23.54 5.75 -12.69
CA ASN A 93 24.95 6.16 -12.83
C ASN A 93 25.87 5.27 -11.99
N GLU A 94 25.41 4.77 -10.84
CA GLU A 94 26.12 3.77 -10.03
C GLU A 94 26.20 2.41 -10.73
N LEU A 95 25.14 1.99 -11.44
CA LEU A 95 25.10 0.74 -12.20
C LEU A 95 25.78 0.80 -13.57
N LYS A 96 26.25 1.97 -14.01
CA LYS A 96 27.07 2.04 -15.23
C LYS A 96 28.43 1.39 -14.94
N PRO A 97 29.01 0.65 -15.89
CA PRO A 97 30.34 0.10 -15.73
C PRO A 97 31.33 1.25 -15.51
N LYS A 98 31.90 1.32 -14.31
CA LYS A 98 32.98 2.24 -13.96
C LYS A 98 34.28 1.45 -14.03
N MET A 99 35.08 1.72 -15.07
CA MET A 99 36.36 1.03 -15.27
C MET A 99 37.31 1.25 -14.08
N ASP A 100 37.21 2.41 -13.43
CA ASP A 100 38.04 2.79 -12.28
C ASP A 100 37.77 1.93 -11.03
N GLU A 101 36.58 1.34 -10.91
CA GLU A 101 36.19 0.48 -9.78
C GLU A 101 36.55 -1.00 -10.02
N LEU A 102 36.97 -1.39 -11.23
CA LEU A 102 37.29 -2.79 -11.55
C LEU A 102 38.47 -3.33 -10.73
N LEU A 103 39.46 -2.49 -10.45
CA LEU A 103 40.62 -2.87 -9.63
C LEU A 103 40.33 -2.85 -8.13
N GLN A 104 39.28 -2.14 -7.68
CA GLN A 104 38.90 -2.03 -6.27
C GLN A 104 37.94 -3.15 -5.82
N ASN A 105 37.14 -3.67 -6.74
CA ASN A 105 36.20 -4.77 -6.47
C ASN A 105 36.78 -6.14 -6.82
N LEU A 106 38.02 -6.21 -7.31
CA LEU A 106 38.69 -7.48 -7.52
C LEU A 106 38.93 -8.09 -6.14
N PRO A 107 38.43 -9.31 -5.85
CA PRO A 107 38.82 -9.99 -4.62
C PRO A 107 40.35 -10.06 -4.60
N GLU A 108 40.97 -9.83 -3.43
CA GLU A 108 42.39 -10.11 -3.21
C GLU A 108 42.63 -11.62 -3.38
N THR A 109 42.59 -12.11 -4.62
CA THR A 109 43.13 -13.42 -4.97
C THR A 109 44.61 -13.20 -5.07
N THR A 110 45.28 -13.39 -3.95
CA THR A 110 46.69 -13.71 -3.90
C THR A 110 47.03 -14.63 -5.06
N ASN A 111 47.88 -14.12 -5.96
CA ASN A 111 48.42 -14.81 -7.11
C ASN A 111 49.12 -16.11 -6.66
N VAL A 112 48.42 -17.23 -6.73
CA VAL A 112 49.04 -18.55 -6.90
C VAL A 112 48.29 -19.23 -8.03
N ILE A 113 48.84 -19.06 -9.24
CA ILE A 113 48.44 -19.78 -10.43
C ILE A 113 48.92 -21.22 -10.22
N ASP A 114 48.04 -22.10 -9.78
CA ASP A 114 48.24 -23.55 -9.91
C ASP A 114 47.63 -24.00 -11.25
N PRO A 115 48.45 -24.34 -12.26
CA PRO A 115 47.99 -24.73 -13.59
C PRO A 115 47.32 -26.12 -13.63
N SER A 116 47.12 -26.80 -12.49
CA SER A 116 46.56 -28.16 -12.43
C SER A 116 45.03 -28.24 -12.19
N ALA A 117 44.35 -27.12 -11.89
CA ALA A 117 42.90 -27.11 -11.60
C ALA A 117 41.99 -26.86 -12.83
N ALA A 118 42.56 -26.75 -14.04
CA ALA A 118 41.85 -26.40 -15.27
C ALA A 118 40.97 -27.52 -15.88
N ALA A 119 40.65 -28.59 -15.13
CA ALA A 119 39.89 -29.75 -15.61
C ALA A 119 38.47 -29.91 -15.00
N HIS A 120 37.90 -28.85 -14.42
CA HIS A 120 36.51 -28.90 -13.97
C HIS A 120 35.52 -28.70 -15.14
N LYS A 121 35.10 -29.87 -15.63
CA LYS A 121 34.04 -30.17 -16.60
C LYS A 121 32.94 -29.11 -16.78
N PRO A 122 32.63 -28.71 -18.03
CA PRO A 122 31.44 -27.94 -18.35
C PRO A 122 30.25 -28.92 -18.46
N ASN A 123 29.53 -29.25 -17.39
CA ASN A 123 28.26 -30.00 -17.54
C ASN A 123 27.24 -29.96 -16.38
N ASP A 124 27.44 -29.19 -15.31
CA ASP A 124 26.39 -29.07 -14.28
C ASP A 124 25.54 -27.80 -14.45
N HIS A 125 24.61 -27.87 -15.40
CA HIS A 125 23.52 -26.90 -15.55
C HIS A 125 22.40 -27.04 -14.50
N LYS A 126 22.60 -27.82 -13.42
CA LYS A 126 21.66 -27.91 -12.29
C LYS A 126 21.99 -26.90 -11.19
N SER A 127 21.74 -25.65 -11.54
CA SER A 127 21.37 -24.52 -10.67
C SER A 127 21.61 -24.69 -9.16
N THR A 128 22.74 -24.17 -8.68
CA THR A 128 22.90 -23.75 -7.28
C THR A 128 21.93 -22.58 -7.00
N LYS A 129 20.69 -22.91 -6.63
CA LYS A 129 19.71 -21.90 -6.19
C LYS A 129 20.09 -21.41 -4.80
N PHE A 130 20.95 -20.39 -4.73
CA PHE A 130 21.26 -19.66 -3.49
C PHE A 130 20.09 -18.81 -2.95
N ILE A 131 18.92 -18.88 -3.58
CA ILE A 131 17.71 -18.16 -3.18
C ILE A 131 16.58 -19.16 -3.08
N LYS A 132 15.95 -19.26 -1.90
CA LYS A 132 14.68 -19.99 -1.70
C LYS A 132 13.69 -19.48 -2.74
N SER A 133 13.21 -20.34 -3.64
CA SER A 133 12.09 -19.97 -4.52
C SER A 133 10.86 -19.73 -3.65
N THR A 134 10.62 -18.47 -3.30
CA THR A 134 9.36 -18.08 -2.65
C THR A 134 8.25 -18.43 -3.64
N LYS A 135 7.33 -19.31 -3.23
CA LYS A 135 6.12 -19.61 -4.00
C LYS A 135 5.56 -18.27 -4.48
N ALA A 136 5.30 -18.14 -5.78
CA ALA A 136 4.68 -16.94 -6.31
C ALA A 136 3.44 -16.68 -5.45
N SER A 137 3.41 -15.53 -4.76
CA SER A 137 2.22 -15.07 -4.06
C SER A 137 1.08 -15.21 -5.05
N ALA A 138 0.13 -16.10 -4.76
CA ALA A 138 -1.04 -16.24 -5.59
C ALA A 138 -1.63 -14.84 -5.73
N ASN A 139 -1.84 -14.39 -6.98
CA ASN A 139 -2.33 -13.05 -7.31
C ASN A 139 -3.81 -12.89 -6.91
N LEU A 140 -4.12 -13.24 -5.67
CA LEU A 140 -5.42 -13.17 -5.05
C LEU A 140 -5.73 -11.70 -4.74
N PRO A 141 -6.99 -11.27 -4.92
CA PRO A 141 -7.39 -9.93 -4.54
C PRO A 141 -7.21 -9.74 -3.03
N ASN A 142 -6.57 -8.64 -2.64
CA ASN A 142 -6.36 -8.32 -1.23
C ASN A 142 -7.64 -7.72 -0.61
N ALA A 143 -8.26 -8.44 0.32
CA ALA A 143 -9.50 -8.04 0.99
C ALA A 143 -9.40 -6.71 1.76
N THR A 144 -8.19 -6.29 2.19
CA THR A 144 -8.01 -5.03 2.93
C THR A 144 -8.02 -3.81 2.02
N LYS A 145 -7.82 -3.97 0.71
CA LYS A 145 -7.80 -2.87 -0.26
C LYS A 145 -9.17 -2.73 -0.92
N GLN A 146 -9.65 -1.50 -1.08
CA GLN A 146 -10.94 -1.22 -1.77
C GLN A 146 -11.01 -1.85 -3.17
N THR A 147 -9.91 -1.84 -3.93
CA THR A 147 -9.84 -2.47 -5.26
C THR A 147 -9.91 -4.00 -5.19
N GLY A 148 -9.35 -4.61 -4.15
CA GLY A 148 -9.45 -6.04 -3.91
C GLY A 148 -10.86 -6.43 -3.48
N HIS A 149 -11.49 -5.64 -2.58
CA HIS A 149 -12.89 -5.82 -2.21
C HIS A 149 -13.82 -5.77 -3.43
N ALA A 150 -13.64 -4.81 -4.34
CA ALA A 150 -14.41 -4.75 -5.57
C ALA A 150 -14.25 -6.03 -6.43
N LYS A 151 -13.02 -6.55 -6.56
CA LYS A 151 -12.77 -7.80 -7.30
C LYS A 151 -13.40 -9.01 -6.61
N ILE A 152 -13.28 -9.12 -5.29
CA ILE A 152 -13.92 -10.17 -4.50
C ILE A 152 -15.44 -10.13 -4.73
N MET A 153 -16.06 -8.95 -4.61
CA MET A 153 -17.50 -8.80 -4.87
C MET A 153 -17.92 -9.24 -6.27
N THR A 154 -17.11 -8.93 -7.31
CA THR A 154 -17.41 -9.42 -8.66
C THR A 154 -17.28 -10.93 -8.80
N GLN A 155 -16.34 -11.55 -8.08
CA GLN A 155 -16.16 -13.00 -8.07
C GLN A 155 -17.29 -13.68 -7.29
N GLU A 156 -17.65 -13.15 -6.12
CA GLU A 156 -18.78 -13.62 -5.31
C GLU A 156 -20.10 -13.50 -6.06
N SER A 157 -20.35 -12.40 -6.77
CA SER A 157 -21.55 -12.23 -7.59
C SER A 157 -21.65 -13.29 -8.70
N LYS A 158 -20.52 -13.64 -9.34
CA LYS A 158 -20.47 -14.73 -10.33
C LYS A 158 -20.72 -16.09 -9.67
N ASN A 159 -20.07 -16.36 -8.54
CA ASN A 159 -20.25 -17.60 -7.78
C ASN A 159 -21.71 -17.77 -7.36
N PHE A 160 -22.33 -16.71 -6.82
CA PHE A 160 -23.74 -16.69 -6.42
C PHE A 160 -24.67 -16.98 -7.60
N THR A 161 -24.43 -16.35 -8.75
CA THR A 161 -25.21 -16.62 -9.98
C THR A 161 -25.09 -18.08 -10.43
N ASN A 162 -23.92 -18.70 -10.24
CA ASN A 162 -23.71 -20.10 -10.56
C ASN A 162 -24.44 -21.03 -9.58
N VAL A 163 -24.46 -20.70 -8.28
CA VAL A 163 -25.23 -21.44 -7.26
C VAL A 163 -26.72 -21.43 -7.61
N LEU A 164 -27.27 -20.28 -8.02
CA LEU A 164 -28.68 -20.18 -8.45
C LEU A 164 -29.01 -21.01 -9.69
N LYS A 165 -28.02 -21.37 -10.52
CA LYS A 165 -28.22 -22.24 -11.69
C LYS A 165 -28.16 -23.73 -11.35
N ASN A 166 -27.64 -24.10 -10.17
CA ASN A 166 -27.47 -25.49 -9.79
C ASN A 166 -28.84 -26.15 -9.48
N PRO A 167 -29.23 -27.26 -10.15
CA PRO A 167 -30.49 -27.94 -9.89
C PRO A 167 -30.63 -28.47 -8.45
N GLN A 168 -29.53 -28.87 -7.81
CA GLN A 168 -29.52 -29.30 -6.41
C GLN A 168 -29.88 -28.16 -5.45
N PHE A 169 -29.41 -26.95 -5.74
CA PHE A 169 -29.77 -25.77 -4.97
C PHE A 169 -31.25 -25.38 -5.17
N ARG A 170 -31.81 -25.62 -6.37
CA ARG A 170 -33.23 -25.39 -6.66
C ARG A 170 -34.17 -26.36 -5.97
N SER A 171 -33.78 -27.63 -5.81
CA SER A 171 -34.61 -28.63 -5.13
C SER A 171 -34.55 -28.51 -3.60
N SER A 172 -33.37 -28.23 -3.04
CA SER A 172 -33.17 -28.20 -1.59
C SER A 172 -32.08 -27.17 -1.18
N PRO A 173 -32.42 -25.87 -1.06
CA PRO A 173 -31.44 -24.80 -0.86
C PRO A 173 -30.62 -24.96 0.43
N PHE A 174 -31.25 -25.39 1.52
CA PHE A 174 -30.58 -25.59 2.81
C PHE A 174 -29.67 -26.82 2.83
N SER A 175 -30.00 -27.89 2.10
CA SER A 175 -29.14 -29.08 2.00
C SER A 175 -27.91 -28.77 1.17
N ALA A 176 -28.11 -28.20 -0.02
CA ALA A 176 -27.02 -27.80 -0.90
C ALA A 176 -26.06 -26.79 -0.23
N LEU A 177 -26.59 -25.87 0.59
CA LEU A 177 -25.77 -24.93 1.34
C LEU A 177 -24.95 -25.62 2.43
N LYS A 178 -25.54 -26.56 3.19
CA LYS A 178 -24.81 -27.35 4.18
C LYS A 178 -23.66 -28.12 3.55
N ASP A 179 -23.91 -28.78 2.42
CA ASP A 179 -22.91 -29.57 1.71
C ASP A 179 -21.78 -28.68 1.17
N ALA A 180 -22.12 -27.50 0.61
CA ALA A 180 -21.13 -26.54 0.13
C ALA A 180 -20.25 -25.98 1.26
N ILE A 181 -20.82 -25.71 2.44
CA ILE A 181 -20.07 -25.28 3.62
C ILE A 181 -19.13 -26.41 4.09
N ALA A 182 -19.62 -27.65 4.15
CA ALA A 182 -18.83 -28.81 4.54
C ALA A 182 -17.63 -29.03 3.60
N GLN A 183 -17.85 -28.95 2.28
CA GLN A 183 -16.79 -29.07 1.27
C GLN A 183 -15.75 -27.94 1.39
N ASN A 184 -16.18 -26.70 1.64
CA ASN A 184 -15.24 -25.58 1.79
C ASN A 184 -14.39 -25.70 3.06
N ILE A 185 -14.95 -26.21 4.16
CA ILE A 185 -14.20 -26.45 5.40
C ILE A 185 -13.13 -27.54 5.20
N GLN A 186 -13.44 -28.58 4.43
CA GLN A 186 -12.48 -29.66 4.14
C GLN A 186 -11.32 -29.24 3.22
N ASN A 187 -11.52 -28.18 2.42
CA ASN A 187 -10.54 -27.71 1.43
C ASN A 187 -9.67 -26.53 1.92
N GLN A 188 -9.85 -26.07 3.17
CA GLN A 188 -8.97 -25.08 3.82
C GLN A 188 -7.88 -25.75 4.64
#